data_AF-T1AS85-F1
#
_entry.id   AF-T1AS85-F1
#
_cell.length_a   1.000
_cell.length_b   1.000
_cell.length_c   1.000
_cell.angle_alpha   90.00
_cell.angle_beta   90.00
_cell.angle_gamma   90.00
#
_symmetry.space_group_name_H-M   'P 1'
#
loop_
_entity.id
_entity.type
_entity.pdbx_description
1 polymer ?
#
loop_
_entity_poly.entity_id
_entity_poly.type
_entity_poly.pdbx_seq_one_letter_code
_entity_poly.pdbx_strand_id
1 'polypeptide(L)'
;MKMAMIPEGSIALPNPVGVAPGVFLQLQGKTLIILPGVPDEASAIVDSILDRIRVKGTEYFSESRFLKGAMESTLAPIVNKVMKEMDSKVYIKSHPRNSETGNPAVELEILARSNGKEHARDLVEIAFKRIFEEL
;
A
#
# COMPACT_ATOMS: atom_id res chain seq x y z
N MET A 1 36.68 -10.89 -3.05
CA MET A 1 35.43 -10.11 -3.10
C MET A 1 34.33 -10.99 -3.69
N LYS A 2 33.32 -11.40 -2.92
CA LYS A 2 32.18 -12.24 -3.39
C LYS A 2 30.91 -11.43 -3.67
N MET A 3 30.84 -10.17 -3.23
CA MET A 3 29.64 -9.33 -3.24
C MET A 3 29.57 -8.38 -4.47
N ALA A 4 29.87 -8.90 -5.66
CA ALA A 4 29.73 -8.14 -6.91
C ALA A 4 29.48 -9.04 -8.13
N MET A 5 29.03 -10.28 -7.93
CA MET A 5 28.50 -11.08 -9.03
C MET A 5 27.01 -10.80 -9.16
N ILE A 6 26.65 -10.10 -10.23
CA ILE A 6 25.26 -9.91 -10.63
C ILE A 6 25.00 -10.80 -11.86
N PRO A 7 23.75 -11.25 -12.08
CA PRO A 7 23.39 -12.01 -13.27
C PRO A 7 23.80 -11.28 -14.56
N GLU A 8 24.24 -12.03 -15.58
CA GLU A 8 24.54 -11.47 -16.88
C GLU A 8 23.31 -10.76 -17.48
N GLY A 9 23.54 -9.61 -18.12
CA GLY A 9 22.46 -8.79 -18.70
C GLY A 9 21.65 -7.98 -17.68
N SER A 10 22.03 -8.00 -16.40
CA SER A 10 21.40 -7.16 -15.37
C SER A 10 22.11 -5.82 -15.16
N ILE A 11 21.38 -4.88 -14.55
CA ILE A 11 21.88 -3.56 -14.14
C ILE A 11 22.01 -3.54 -12.62
N ALA A 12 23.19 -3.20 -12.12
CA ALA A 12 23.39 -2.95 -10.69
C ALA A 12 22.65 -1.68 -10.27
N LEU A 13 21.86 -1.76 -9.20
CA LEU A 13 21.22 -0.61 -8.56
C LEU A 13 22.09 -0.15 -7.38
N PRO A 14 22.56 1.11 -7.38
CA PRO A 14 23.35 1.63 -6.27
C PRO A 14 22.59 1.55 -4.95
N ASN A 15 23.28 1.13 -3.89
CA ASN A 15 22.75 1.15 -2.53
C ASN A 15 23.38 2.34 -1.79
N PRO A 16 22.66 3.45 -1.59
CA PRO A 16 23.22 4.63 -0.94
C PRO A 16 23.40 4.47 0.58
N VAL A 17 22.78 3.44 1.18
CA VAL A 17 22.72 3.23 2.64
C VAL A 17 23.51 2.01 3.11
N GLY A 18 24.02 1.21 2.17
CA GLY A 18 24.70 -0.04 2.44
C GLY A 18 25.71 -0.41 1.36
N VAL A 19 26.26 -1.63 1.46
CA VAL A 19 27.35 -2.08 0.58
C VAL A 19 26.89 -3.00 -0.55
N ALA A 20 25.76 -3.70 -0.36
CA ALA A 20 25.26 -4.65 -1.35
C ALA A 20 24.37 -3.93 -2.37
N PRO A 21 24.69 -3.95 -3.67
CA PRO A 21 23.83 -3.34 -4.67
C PRO A 21 22.53 -4.14 -4.84
N GLY A 22 21.48 -3.48 -5.30
CA GLY A 22 20.32 -4.16 -5.86
C GLY A 22 20.60 -4.63 -7.29
N VAL A 23 19.70 -5.43 -7.86
CA VAL A 23 19.79 -5.89 -9.25
C VAL A 23 18.48 -5.58 -9.96
N PHE A 24 18.57 -5.02 -11.17
CA PHE A 24 17.46 -4.81 -12.07
C PHE A 24 17.67 -5.62 -13.35
N LEU A 25 16.70 -6.47 -13.71
CA LEU A 25 16.77 -7.33 -14.88
C LEU A 25 15.43 -7.32 -15.61
N GLN A 26 15.48 -7.25 -16.94
CA GLN A 26 14.29 -7.42 -17.78
C GLN A 26 14.39 -8.78 -18.48
N LEU A 27 13.45 -9.68 -18.19
CA LEU A 27 13.46 -11.05 -18.69
C LEU A 27 12.08 -11.40 -19.24
N GLN A 28 11.99 -11.69 -20.55
CA GLN A 28 10.75 -12.10 -21.21
C GLN A 28 9.55 -11.15 -20.95
N GLY A 29 9.81 -9.83 -21.01
CA GLY A 29 8.80 -8.80 -20.76
C GLY A 29 8.43 -8.62 -19.28
N LYS A 30 9.08 -9.32 -18.35
CA LYS A 30 8.92 -9.15 -16.91
C LYS A 30 10.10 -8.36 -16.35
N THR A 31 9.81 -7.56 -15.34
CA THR A 31 10.81 -6.82 -14.56
C THR A 31 11.11 -7.61 -13.29
N LEU A 32 12.38 -7.96 -13.10
CA LEU A 32 12.89 -8.63 -11.90
C LEU A 32 13.76 -7.64 -11.13
N ILE A 33 13.48 -7.48 -9.84
CA ILE A 33 14.22 -6.58 -8.95
C ILE A 33 14.66 -7.40 -7.74
N ILE A 34 15.97 -7.41 -7.48
CA ILE A 34 16.55 -8.06 -6.32
C ILE A 34 17.03 -6.96 -5.38
N LEU A 35 16.56 -7.00 -4.13
CA LEU A 35 16.87 -6.00 -3.11
C LEU A 35 17.65 -6.66 -1.95
N PRO A 36 18.45 -5.89 -1.22
CA PRO A 36 19.05 -6.33 0.03
C PRO A 36 17.98 -6.73 1.07
N GLY A 37 18.38 -7.56 2.04
CA GLY A 37 17.48 -8.01 3.11
C GLY A 37 17.22 -6.95 4.19
N VAL A 38 18.05 -5.89 4.25
CA VAL A 38 17.91 -4.81 5.23
C VAL A 38 16.81 -3.85 4.74
N PRO A 39 15.74 -3.60 5.51
CA PRO A 39 14.60 -2.78 5.07
C PRO A 39 15.00 -1.37 4.60
N ASP A 40 15.88 -0.70 5.32
CA ASP A 40 16.32 0.66 4.99
C ASP A 40 17.10 0.70 3.67
N GLU A 41 17.96 -0.30 3.42
CA GLU A 41 18.68 -0.44 2.16
C GLU A 41 17.73 -0.74 0.99
N ALA A 42 16.78 -1.66 1.20
CA ALA A 42 15.78 -2.02 0.21
C ALA A 42 14.91 -0.81 -0.18
N SER A 43 14.45 -0.04 0.81
CA SER A 43 13.63 1.16 0.58
C SER A 43 14.39 2.20 -0.25
N ALA A 44 15.62 2.52 0.13
CA ALA A 44 16.41 3.53 -0.59
C ALA A 44 16.69 3.14 -2.05
N ILE A 45 16.91 1.85 -2.32
CA ILE A 45 17.07 1.37 -3.69
C ILE A 45 15.75 1.49 -4.47
N VAL A 46 14.63 1.08 -3.87
CA VAL A 46 13.30 1.17 -4.50
C VAL A 46 12.97 2.61 -4.85
N ASP A 47 13.19 3.55 -3.93
CA ASP A 47 12.95 4.98 -4.12
C ASP A 47 13.72 5.52 -5.34
N SER A 48 14.97 5.07 -5.53
CA SER A 48 15.80 5.47 -6.68
C SER A 48 15.30 4.96 -8.05
N ILE A 49 14.43 3.94 -8.07
CA ILE A 49 13.92 3.32 -9.30
C ILE A 49 12.41 3.46 -9.49
N LEU A 50 11.72 4.21 -8.63
CA LEU A 50 10.25 4.35 -8.68
C LEU A 50 9.74 4.74 -10.07
N ASP A 51 10.41 5.67 -10.75
CA ASP A 51 10.03 6.11 -12.09
C ASP A 51 10.10 5.00 -13.15
N ARG A 52 10.93 3.96 -12.92
CA ARG A 52 11.09 2.81 -13.83
C ARG A 52 10.04 1.74 -13.59
N ILE A 53 9.46 1.67 -12.39
CA ILE A 53 8.59 0.57 -11.96
C ILE A 53 7.15 1.01 -11.71
N ARG A 54 6.89 2.31 -11.63
CA ARG A 54 5.53 2.87 -11.48
C ARG A 54 4.68 2.50 -12.69
N VAL A 55 3.50 1.97 -12.41
CA VAL A 55 2.46 1.75 -13.42
C VAL A 55 1.88 3.10 -13.82
N LYS A 56 2.16 3.52 -15.06
CA LYS A 56 1.67 4.80 -15.58
C LYS A 56 0.14 4.86 -15.55
N GLY A 57 -0.39 6.05 -15.27
CA GLY A 57 -1.83 6.31 -15.25
C GLY A 57 -2.56 5.66 -14.08
N THR A 58 -1.84 5.18 -13.07
CA THR A 58 -2.42 4.69 -11.82
C THR A 58 -1.87 5.50 -10.66
N GLU A 59 -2.76 6.15 -9.93
CA GLU A 59 -2.50 6.83 -8.66
C GLU A 59 -3.21 6.09 -7.53
N TYR A 60 -2.59 6.12 -6.36
CA TYR A 60 -3.15 5.56 -5.13
C TYR A 60 -3.30 6.67 -4.10
N PHE A 61 -4.36 6.60 -3.31
CA PHE A 61 -4.54 7.42 -2.13
C PHE A 61 -5.02 6.53 -0.99
N SER A 62 -4.39 6.63 0.18
CA SER A 62 -4.89 6.02 1.40
C SER A 62 -5.02 7.05 2.51
N GLU A 63 -6.04 6.84 3.34
CA GLU A 63 -6.24 7.62 4.55
C GLU A 63 -6.75 6.69 5.65
N SER A 64 -6.32 6.94 6.89
CA SER A 64 -6.75 6.20 8.07
C SER A 64 -7.54 7.12 9.01
N ARG A 65 -8.67 6.63 9.52
CA ARG A 65 -9.51 7.33 10.51
C ARG A 65 -9.80 6.42 11.71
N PHE A 66 -9.85 7.03 12.89
CA PHE A 66 -10.17 6.34 14.13
C PHE A 66 -11.66 6.43 14.45
N LEU A 67 -12.30 5.28 14.61
CA LEU A 67 -13.65 5.14 15.12
C LEU A 67 -13.61 4.76 16.60
N LYS A 68 -14.11 5.64 17.46
CA LYS A 68 -14.28 5.37 18.89
C LYS A 68 -15.70 4.84 19.13
N GLY A 69 -15.83 3.86 20.01
CA GLY A 69 -17.11 3.25 20.38
C GLY A 69 -17.61 2.17 19.41
N ALA A 70 -16.92 1.93 18.30
CA ALA A 70 -17.28 0.89 17.33
C ALA A 70 -16.55 -0.43 17.63
N MET A 71 -17.27 -1.55 17.57
CA MET A 71 -16.69 -2.89 17.57
C MET A 71 -16.41 -3.35 16.14
N GLU A 72 -15.34 -4.12 15.96
CA GLU A 72 -14.98 -4.67 14.64
C GLU A 72 -16.08 -5.58 14.07
N SER A 73 -16.75 -6.36 14.92
CA SER A 73 -17.88 -7.21 14.52
C SER A 73 -19.04 -6.42 13.91
N THR A 74 -19.27 -5.18 14.37
CA THR A 74 -20.29 -4.27 13.84
C THR A 74 -19.84 -3.66 12.51
N LEU A 75 -18.55 -3.35 12.38
CA LEU A 75 -18.00 -2.73 11.17
C LEU A 75 -17.85 -3.70 10.00
N ALA A 76 -17.49 -4.96 10.26
CA ALA A 76 -17.24 -5.96 9.21
C ALA A 76 -18.36 -6.08 8.14
N PRO A 77 -19.67 -6.17 8.47
CA PRO A 77 -20.72 -6.23 7.46
C PRO A 77 -20.83 -4.93 6.65
N ILE A 78 -20.70 -3.77 7.29
CA ILE A 78 -20.77 -2.45 6.65
C ILE A 78 -19.60 -2.29 5.66
N VAL A 79 -18.38 -2.62 6.10
CA VAL A 79 -17.17 -2.58 5.27
C VAL A 79 -17.32 -3.46 4.03
N ASN A 80 -17.76 -4.70 4.20
CA ASN A 80 -17.97 -5.63 3.07
C ASN A 80 -19.00 -5.11 2.07
N LYS A 81 -20.09 -4.50 2.57
CA LYS A 81 -21.12 -3.90 1.72
C LYS A 81 -20.58 -2.72 0.93
N VAL A 82 -19.92 -1.76 1.58
CA VAL A 82 -19.34 -0.58 0.93
C VAL A 82 -18.30 -0.99 -0.12
N MET A 83 -17.40 -1.92 0.21
CA MET A 83 -16.42 -2.44 -0.77
C MET A 83 -17.08 -3.04 -2.01
N LYS A 84 -18.18 -3.78 -1.83
CA LYS A 84 -18.95 -4.38 -2.92
C LYS A 84 -19.67 -3.34 -3.77
N GLU A 85 -20.32 -2.37 -3.15
CA GLU A 85 -21.04 -1.30 -3.86
C GLU A 85 -20.13 -0.36 -4.63
N MET A 86 -18.89 -0.19 -4.18
CA MET A 86 -17.88 0.63 -4.85
C MET A 86 -17.10 -0.15 -5.91
N ASP A 87 -17.57 -1.34 -6.30
CA ASP A 87 -17.01 -2.16 -7.38
C ASP A 87 -15.50 -2.40 -7.22
N SER A 88 -15.06 -2.67 -5.98
CA SER A 88 -13.65 -2.90 -5.64
C SER A 88 -12.68 -1.76 -6.02
N LYS A 89 -13.18 -0.54 -6.28
CA LYS A 89 -12.35 0.66 -6.50
C LYS A 89 -11.64 1.12 -5.23
N VAL A 90 -12.15 0.68 -4.08
CA VAL A 90 -11.58 0.93 -2.76
C VAL A 90 -11.29 -0.40 -2.06
N TYR A 91 -10.27 -0.39 -1.23
CA TYR A 91 -9.90 -1.46 -0.33
C TYR A 91 -9.90 -0.92 1.10
N ILE A 92 -10.62 -1.60 2.00
CA ILE A 92 -10.83 -1.14 3.37
C ILE A 92 -10.24 -2.17 4.32
N LYS A 93 -9.43 -1.72 5.27
CA LYS A 93 -8.90 -2.54 6.36
C LYS A 93 -9.39 -1.99 7.69
N SER A 94 -9.83 -2.88 8.57
CA SER A 94 -10.07 -2.59 9.98
C SER A 94 -8.91 -3.09 10.83
N HIS A 95 -8.44 -2.25 11.75
CA HIS A 95 -7.41 -2.60 12.72
C HIS A 95 -7.93 -2.28 14.13
N PRO A 96 -8.24 -3.30 14.96
CA PRO A 96 -8.64 -3.06 16.33
C PRO A 96 -7.45 -2.50 17.12
N ARG A 97 -7.65 -1.37 17.80
CA ARG A 97 -6.60 -0.72 18.60
C ARG A 97 -6.76 -1.00 20.08
N ASN A 98 -8.00 -1.00 20.59
CA ASN A 98 -8.32 -1.32 21.97
C ASN A 98 -9.48 -2.33 22.01
N SER A 99 -9.24 -3.50 22.60
CA SER A 99 -10.25 -4.54 22.84
C SER A 99 -10.77 -4.55 24.30
N GLU A 100 -10.22 -3.70 25.17
CA GLU A 100 -10.57 -3.65 26.58
C GLU A 100 -11.95 -3.01 26.83
N THR A 101 -12.66 -3.57 27.81
CA THR A 101 -14.05 -3.28 28.14
C THR A 101 -14.21 -1.83 28.61
N GLY A 102 -14.63 -0.94 27.70
CA GLY A 102 -15.04 0.42 28.03
C GLY A 102 -14.84 1.45 26.92
N ASN A 103 -13.81 1.29 26.08
CA ASN A 103 -13.50 2.22 24.98
C ASN A 103 -12.98 1.47 23.74
N PRO A 104 -13.85 0.69 23.05
CA PRO A 104 -13.44 0.02 21.82
C PRO A 104 -13.07 1.08 20.77
N ALA A 105 -11.95 0.87 20.09
CA ALA A 105 -11.49 1.75 19.03
C ALA A 105 -10.97 0.92 17.86
N VAL A 106 -11.43 1.27 16.66
CA VAL A 106 -11.02 0.64 15.40
C VAL A 106 -10.44 1.72 14.50
N GLU A 107 -9.25 1.47 13.97
CA GLU A 107 -8.70 2.25 12.87
C GLU A 107 -9.19 1.66 11.56
N LEU A 108 -9.83 2.50 10.74
CA LEU A 108 -10.21 2.16 9.37
C LEU A 108 -9.22 2.82 8.41
N GLU A 109 -8.46 2.00 7.70
CA GLU A 109 -7.64 2.43 6.57
C GLU A 109 -8.41 2.16 5.26
N ILE A 110 -8.63 3.21 4.47
CA ILE A 110 -9.24 3.08 3.14
C ILE A 110 -8.20 3.48 2.10
N LEU A 111 -7.98 2.60 1.14
CA LEU A 111 -7.12 2.80 -0.04
C LEU A 111 -8.01 2.85 -1.29
N ALA A 112 -7.80 3.84 -2.15
CA ALA A 112 -8.39 3.87 -3.48
C ALA A 112 -7.32 3.89 -4.57
N ARG A 113 -7.63 3.26 -5.70
CA ARG A 113 -6.82 3.29 -6.92
C ARG A 113 -7.60 4.00 -8.02
N SER A 114 -7.00 4.98 -8.69
CA SER A 114 -7.66 5.63 -9.83
C SER A 114 -6.66 6.26 -10.82
N ASN A 115 -7.17 6.82 -11.93
CA ASN A 115 -6.32 7.49 -12.93
C ASN A 115 -5.95 8.94 -12.55
N GLY A 116 -6.08 9.32 -11.28
CA GLY A 116 -5.67 10.62 -10.76
C GLY A 116 -5.75 10.69 -9.24
N LYS A 117 -4.83 11.42 -8.62
CA LYS A 117 -4.77 11.52 -7.14
C LYS A 117 -6.03 12.12 -6.54
N GLU A 118 -6.60 13.15 -7.17
CA GLU A 118 -7.84 13.81 -6.71
C GLU A 118 -9.03 12.85 -6.75
N HIS A 119 -9.21 12.13 -7.87
CA HIS A 119 -10.28 11.16 -7.97
C HIS A 119 -10.11 9.97 -6.99
N ALA A 120 -8.88 9.53 -6.73
CA ALA A 120 -8.62 8.51 -5.70
C ALA A 120 -8.99 9.03 -4.30
N ARG A 121 -8.69 10.30 -4.00
CA ARG A 121 -9.09 10.95 -2.75
C ARG A 121 -10.60 11.04 -2.61
N ASP A 122 -11.31 11.45 -3.66
CA ASP A 122 -12.78 11.52 -3.65
C ASP A 122 -13.41 10.16 -3.36
N LEU A 123 -12.88 9.09 -3.95
CA LEU A 123 -13.33 7.72 -3.68
C LEU A 123 -13.15 7.34 -2.20
N VAL A 124 -12.01 7.70 -1.59
CA VAL A 124 -11.78 7.47 -0.17
C VAL A 124 -12.77 8.26 0.70
N GLU A 125 -13.02 9.53 0.38
CA GLU A 125 -14.01 10.35 1.11
C GLU A 125 -15.44 9.80 0.99
N ILE A 126 -15.83 9.36 -0.21
CA ILE A 126 -17.14 8.74 -0.44
C ILE A 126 -17.25 7.45 0.38
N ALA A 127 -16.21 6.62 0.41
CA ALA A 127 -16.20 5.39 1.18
C ALA A 127 -16.36 5.66 2.68
N PHE A 128 -15.63 6.64 3.22
CA PHE A 128 -15.82 7.05 4.61
C PHE A 128 -17.24 7.52 4.88
N LYS A 129 -17.80 8.43 4.06
CA LYS A 129 -19.17 8.92 4.24
C LYS A 129 -20.19 7.79 4.29
N ARG A 130 -20.10 6.82 3.37
CA ARG A 130 -21.01 5.66 3.37
C ARG A 130 -20.90 4.81 4.63
N ILE A 131 -19.69 4.56 5.10
CA ILE A 131 -19.49 3.81 6.36
C ILE A 131 -20.11 4.57 7.54
N PHE A 132 -19.93 5.89 7.60
CA PHE A 132 -20.50 6.74 8.66
C PHE A 132 -22.03 6.87 8.58
N GLU A 133 -22.63 6.78 7.40
CA GLU A 133 -24.09 6.79 7.22
C GLU A 133 -24.75 5.47 7.64
N GLU A 134 -23.99 4.36 7.64
CA GLU A 134 -24.47 3.03 8.03
C GLU A 134 -24.18 2.65 9.49
N LEU A 135 -23.43 3.49 10.21
CA LEU A 135 -23.10 3.34 11.64
C LEU A 135 -24.21 3.90 12.54
#